data_AF-A0A2E6EMU0-F1
#
_entry.id   AF-A0A2E6EMU0-F1
#
_cell.length_a   1.000
_cell.length_b   1.000
_cell.length_c   1.000
_cell.angle_alpha   90.00
_cell.angle_beta   90.00
_cell.angle_gamma   90.00
#
_symmetry.space_group_name_H-M   'P 1'
#
loop_
_entity.id
_entity.type
_entity.pdbx_description
1 polymer ?
#
loop_
_entity_poly.entity_id
_entity_poly.type
_entity_poly.pdbx_seq_one_letter_code
_entity_poly.pdbx_strand_id
1 'polypeptide(L)'
;MSVIRPGHYAAGFSMLLVVLITLPAASATAQDAPRVRVKGSAPLESAGPSYEYLIQKGKLLFEHGRFRESVDAFIEACETARGLREAGCWQRLATVAERAGMIGVAMDAWQRTAELDARLADQALAEEQRLRQAFGKVTLELPPDTRLPSRPIEVRYEGLLIDPQVKKYLKRFLDLAAVAGLEERVLWLPAGRYSVGDLSFESVAGESRTVSLGSDLVPYRPAAFGLRGAAPSRSVPGPWALSVAFEMGLGNAPGDGIGVAPAGLGLRVGLTRRLGPVRFGGGLRLGATITSASGEDEEGLRDGSAWHALGEAEVGVDLAVRPALYLTPRLAFVGGSLGQLLFSCLAEEKASGIVYRGECRLGGVALGGRAGVDLWYVPERDDGRVVLRVGLWAEALGGRVLAAAGDVLAGGLEASLVRVDSNRFVWLRGGFDVGPVIRF
;
A
#
# COMPACT_ATOMS: atom_id res chain seq x y z
N MET A 1 -36.13 -21.55 -36.58
CA MET A 1 -35.65 -22.56 -35.61
C MET A 1 -34.13 -22.42 -35.50
N SER A 2 -33.67 -21.68 -34.51
CA SER A 2 -32.26 -21.37 -34.28
C SER A 2 -31.70 -22.27 -33.18
N VAL A 3 -30.67 -23.04 -33.52
CA VAL A 3 -29.94 -23.92 -32.61
C VAL A 3 -28.93 -23.07 -31.82
N ILE A 4 -29.13 -22.97 -30.51
CA ILE A 4 -28.19 -22.33 -29.57
C ILE A 4 -27.24 -23.41 -29.04
N ARG A 5 -25.93 -23.23 -29.24
CA ARG A 5 -24.89 -23.99 -28.54
C ARG A 5 -24.43 -23.19 -27.31
N PRO A 6 -24.24 -23.81 -26.13
CA PRO A 6 -23.59 -23.16 -25.01
C PRO A 6 -22.07 -23.33 -25.10
N GLY A 7 -21.35 -22.21 -25.07
CA GLY A 7 -19.90 -22.18 -24.92
C GLY A 7 -19.52 -22.16 -23.44
N HIS A 8 -18.87 -23.21 -22.98
CA HIS A 8 -18.18 -23.25 -21.69
C HIS A 8 -16.86 -22.48 -21.78
N TYR A 9 -16.70 -21.44 -20.96
CA TYR A 9 -15.39 -20.88 -20.61
C TYR A 9 -15.25 -20.89 -19.09
N ALA A 10 -14.58 -21.93 -18.58
CA ALA A 10 -14.05 -21.95 -17.23
C ALA A 10 -12.57 -21.52 -17.31
N ALA A 11 -12.28 -20.25 -17.00
CA ALA A 11 -10.92 -19.78 -16.78
C ALA A 11 -10.65 -19.81 -15.28
N GLY A 12 -9.95 -20.86 -14.84
CA GLY A 12 -9.43 -20.99 -13.49
C GLY A 12 -8.29 -20.01 -13.27
N PHE A 13 -8.49 -19.02 -12.40
CA PHE A 13 -7.42 -18.18 -11.85
C PHE A 13 -7.02 -18.75 -10.49
N SER A 14 -6.03 -19.65 -10.47
CA SER A 14 -5.29 -19.98 -9.24
C SER A 14 -4.15 -18.98 -9.11
N MET A 15 -4.36 -17.93 -8.31
CA MET A 15 -3.28 -17.03 -7.89
C MET A 15 -2.80 -17.49 -6.52
N LEU A 16 -1.77 -18.34 -6.52
CA LEU A 16 -1.07 -18.81 -5.34
C LEU A 16 -0.23 -17.64 -4.78
N LEU A 17 -0.74 -16.94 -3.77
CA LEU A 17 0.00 -15.91 -3.05
C LEU A 17 0.88 -16.58 -1.99
N VAL A 18 2.13 -16.90 -2.35
CA VAL A 18 3.15 -17.36 -1.40
C VAL A 18 3.71 -16.14 -0.68
N VAL A 19 3.25 -15.90 0.55
CA VAL A 19 3.86 -14.91 1.45
C VAL A 19 5.03 -15.61 2.15
N LEU A 20 6.24 -15.43 1.60
CA LEU A 20 7.48 -15.87 2.23
C LEU A 20 7.81 -14.91 3.38
N ILE A 21 7.52 -15.31 4.61
CA ILE A 21 7.97 -14.60 5.82
C ILE A 21 9.41 -15.03 6.08
N THR A 22 10.39 -14.27 5.58
CA THR A 22 11.79 -14.43 6.01
C THR A 22 11.99 -13.67 7.31
N LEU A 23 12.09 -14.41 8.42
CA LEU A 23 12.64 -13.91 9.68
C LEU A 23 14.13 -13.57 9.49
N PRO A 24 14.65 -12.43 9.97
CA PRO A 24 16.07 -12.15 9.91
C PRO A 24 16.80 -13.01 10.95
N ALA A 25 17.64 -13.93 10.48
CA ALA A 25 18.65 -14.56 11.31
C ALA A 25 19.80 -13.58 11.60
N ALA A 26 20.35 -13.75 12.79
CA ALA A 26 21.44 -13.00 13.39
C ALA A 26 22.63 -12.69 12.45
N SER A 27 23.12 -11.46 12.58
CA SER A 27 24.51 -11.00 12.46
C SER A 27 25.54 -11.98 11.87
N ALA A 28 25.95 -11.72 10.62
CA ALA A 28 27.23 -12.16 10.09
C ALA A 28 28.02 -10.92 9.63
N THR A 29 29.23 -10.84 10.13
CA THR A 29 30.23 -9.78 9.97
C THR A 29 30.49 -9.43 8.50
N ALA A 30 30.42 -8.14 8.18
CA ALA A 30 30.88 -7.60 6.90
C ALA A 30 32.39 -7.88 6.73
N GLN A 31 32.71 -8.66 5.70
CA GLN A 31 34.08 -8.80 5.21
C GLN A 31 34.49 -7.50 4.52
N ASP A 32 35.57 -6.90 5.02
CA ASP A 32 36.30 -5.80 4.38
C ASP A 32 36.81 -6.26 3.01
N ALA A 33 36.25 -5.69 1.94
CA ALA A 33 36.89 -5.72 0.63
C ALA A 33 38.05 -4.71 0.62
N PRO A 34 39.27 -5.08 0.20
CA PRO A 34 40.42 -4.18 0.22
C PRO A 34 40.21 -3.02 -0.77
N ARG A 35 39.92 -1.84 -0.24
CA ARG A 35 39.99 -0.58 -0.99
C ARG A 35 41.46 -0.22 -1.18
N VAL A 36 41.97 -0.41 -2.40
CA VAL A 36 43.27 0.13 -2.83
C VAL A 36 43.19 1.64 -2.78
N ARG A 37 43.73 2.23 -1.71
CA ARG A 37 43.80 3.67 -1.50
C ARG A 37 45.05 4.20 -2.22
N VAL A 38 44.88 4.72 -3.43
CA VAL A 38 45.93 5.48 -4.11
C VAL A 38 46.17 6.75 -3.28
N LYS A 39 47.34 6.83 -2.65
CA LYS A 39 47.74 7.93 -1.78
C LYS A 39 48.18 9.10 -2.66
N GLY A 40 47.30 10.07 -2.90
CA GLY A 40 47.68 11.32 -3.58
C GLY A 40 46.64 12.02 -4.45
N SER A 41 45.46 11.45 -4.72
CA SER A 41 44.40 12.22 -5.38
C SER A 41 43.59 12.98 -4.33
N ALA A 42 43.67 14.31 -4.38
CA ALA A 42 42.65 15.16 -3.79
C ALA A 42 41.26 14.70 -4.28
N PRO A 43 40.19 14.84 -3.47
CA PRO A 43 38.84 14.59 -3.96
C PRO A 43 38.65 15.50 -5.19
N LEU A 44 38.51 14.89 -6.37
CA LEU A 44 37.98 15.57 -7.54
C LEU A 44 36.56 16.00 -7.12
N GLU A 45 36.41 17.26 -6.71
CA GLU A 45 35.13 17.93 -6.89
C GLU A 45 34.75 17.66 -8.34
N SER A 46 33.67 16.91 -8.54
CA SER A 46 33.19 16.60 -9.87
C SER A 46 32.83 17.94 -10.52
N ALA A 47 33.75 18.49 -11.30
CA ALA A 47 33.46 19.66 -12.11
C ALA A 47 32.23 19.28 -12.92
N GLY A 48 31.13 20.03 -12.74
CA GLY A 48 29.89 19.77 -13.45
C GLY A 48 30.13 19.73 -14.96
N PRO A 49 29.21 19.14 -15.73
CA PRO A 49 29.32 19.11 -17.18
C PRO A 49 29.58 20.52 -17.75
N SER A 50 30.50 20.64 -18.72
CA SER A 50 30.84 21.93 -19.30
C SER A 50 29.66 22.53 -20.07
N TYR A 51 29.64 23.86 -20.20
CA TYR A 51 28.62 24.58 -20.97
C TYR A 51 28.48 24.04 -22.40
N GLU A 52 29.61 23.82 -23.08
CA GLU A 52 29.63 23.35 -24.47
C GLU A 52 29.03 21.95 -24.59
N TYR A 53 29.31 21.08 -23.62
CA TYR A 53 28.72 19.74 -23.58
C TYR A 53 27.21 19.81 -23.42
N LEU A 54 26.70 20.63 -22.49
CA LEU A 54 25.28 20.77 -22.23
C LEU A 54 24.53 21.35 -23.43
N ILE A 55 25.09 22.36 -24.11
CA ILE A 55 24.52 22.92 -25.34
C ILE A 55 24.45 21.85 -26.44
N GLN A 56 25.52 21.06 -26.65
CA GLN A 56 25.50 20.02 -27.68
C GLN A 56 24.52 18.89 -27.36
N LYS A 57 24.46 18.48 -26.08
CA LYS A 57 23.46 17.53 -25.59
C LYS A 57 22.04 18.05 -25.86
N GLY A 58 21.75 19.31 -25.51
CA GLY A 58 20.46 19.94 -25.76
C GLY A 58 20.07 19.93 -27.24
N LYS A 59 21.01 20.28 -28.14
CA LYS A 59 20.79 20.25 -29.60
C LYS A 59 20.49 18.85 -30.11
N LEU A 60 21.29 17.85 -29.75
CA LEU A 60 21.09 16.47 -30.18
C LEU A 60 19.73 15.92 -29.70
N LEU A 61 19.36 16.20 -28.45
CA LEU A 61 18.05 15.81 -27.92
C LEU A 61 16.90 16.48 -28.68
N PHE A 62 17.06 17.75 -29.06
CA PHE A 62 16.08 18.47 -29.88
C PHE A 62 15.91 17.85 -31.26
N GLU A 63 17.03 17.55 -31.95
CA GLU A 63 17.03 16.91 -33.28
C GLU A 63 16.36 15.53 -33.26
N HIS A 64 16.49 14.78 -32.16
CA HIS A 64 15.81 13.51 -31.94
C HIS A 64 14.36 13.64 -31.43
N GLY A 65 13.81 14.85 -31.33
CA GLY A 65 12.44 15.10 -30.86
C GLY A 65 12.22 14.87 -29.36
N ARG A 66 13.29 14.71 -28.57
CA ARG A 66 13.25 14.56 -27.11
C ARG A 66 13.19 15.95 -26.45
N PHE A 67 12.10 16.67 -26.73
CA PHE A 67 11.99 18.09 -26.41
C PHE A 67 12.11 18.42 -24.91
N ARG A 68 11.50 17.64 -24.01
CA ARG A 68 11.60 17.91 -22.56
C ARG A 68 13.02 17.78 -22.02
N GLU A 69 13.71 16.69 -22.36
CA GLU A 69 15.10 16.49 -21.92
C GLU A 69 16.05 17.49 -22.58
N SER A 70 15.72 17.96 -23.77
CA SER A 70 16.43 19.07 -24.42
C SER A 70 16.25 20.36 -23.60
N VAL A 71 15.04 20.69 -23.13
CA VAL A 71 14.80 21.81 -22.21
C VAL A 71 15.68 21.67 -20.97
N ASP A 72 15.69 20.52 -20.29
CA ASP A 72 16.48 20.30 -19.08
C ASP A 72 17.98 20.57 -19.33
N ALA A 73 18.52 20.03 -20.43
CA ALA A 73 19.92 20.26 -20.81
C ALA A 73 20.22 21.74 -21.13
N PHE A 74 19.28 22.46 -21.74
CA PHE A 74 19.44 23.90 -22.01
C PHE A 74 19.29 24.76 -20.75
N ILE A 75 18.41 24.39 -19.81
CA ILE A 75 18.33 25.04 -18.49
C ILE A 75 19.67 24.92 -17.78
N GLU A 76 20.19 23.69 -17.65
CA GLU A 76 21.51 23.45 -17.05
C GLU A 76 22.61 24.26 -17.75
N ALA A 77 22.59 24.34 -19.08
CA ALA A 77 23.55 25.14 -19.85
C ALA A 77 23.44 26.64 -19.54
N CYS A 78 22.22 27.19 -19.57
CA CYS A 78 21.99 28.63 -19.41
C CYS A 78 22.17 29.10 -17.96
N GLU A 79 22.14 28.20 -16.98
CA GLU A 79 22.46 28.48 -15.58
C GLU A 79 23.97 28.46 -15.27
N THR A 80 24.82 27.98 -16.18
CA THR A 80 26.27 28.10 -16.01
C THR A 80 26.73 29.56 -16.02
N ALA A 81 27.89 29.85 -15.42
CA ALA A 81 28.48 31.20 -15.41
C ALA A 81 28.66 31.81 -16.82
N ARG A 82 28.85 30.96 -17.84
CA ARG A 82 28.89 31.38 -19.23
C ARG A 82 27.47 31.61 -19.78
N GLY A 83 26.59 30.63 -19.62
CA GLY A 83 25.21 30.67 -20.13
C GLY A 83 24.41 31.87 -19.64
N LEU A 84 24.61 32.30 -18.38
CA LEU A 84 23.94 33.46 -17.79
C LEU A 84 24.18 34.77 -18.57
N ARG A 85 25.26 34.86 -19.34
CA ARG A 85 25.64 36.05 -20.13
C ARG A 85 25.43 35.87 -21.63
N GLU A 86 24.97 34.70 -22.08
CA GLU A 86 24.90 34.35 -23.49
C GLU A 86 23.43 34.37 -23.96
N ALA A 87 22.99 35.48 -24.58
CA ALA A 87 21.62 35.63 -25.09
C ALA A 87 21.21 34.48 -26.03
N GLY A 88 22.15 33.97 -26.84
CA GLY A 88 21.92 32.83 -27.72
C GLY A 88 21.60 31.51 -27.00
N CYS A 89 21.97 31.36 -25.72
CA CYS A 89 21.54 30.23 -24.90
C CYS A 89 20.04 30.33 -24.60
N TRP A 90 19.62 31.47 -24.06
CA TRP A 90 18.23 31.74 -23.68
C TRP A 90 17.28 31.71 -24.88
N GLN A 91 17.70 32.23 -26.04
CA GLN A 91 16.91 32.14 -27.27
C GLN A 91 16.64 30.69 -27.69
N ARG A 92 17.67 29.83 -27.58
CA ARG A 92 17.52 28.40 -27.89
C ARG A 92 16.62 27.71 -26.88
N LEU A 93 16.83 27.98 -25.59
CA LEU A 93 15.96 27.47 -24.52
C LEU A 93 14.50 27.86 -24.79
N ALA A 94 14.23 29.12 -25.15
CA ALA A 94 12.89 29.60 -25.43
C ALA A 94 12.21 28.83 -26.56
N THR A 95 12.93 28.65 -27.68
CA THR A 95 12.45 27.90 -28.85
C THR A 95 12.18 26.44 -28.51
N VAL A 96 13.08 25.80 -27.76
CA VAL A 96 12.97 24.39 -27.37
C VAL A 96 11.84 24.19 -26.37
N ALA A 97 11.70 25.09 -25.39
CA ALA A 97 10.65 25.07 -24.39
C ALA A 97 9.26 25.24 -25.02
N GLU A 98 9.11 26.13 -26.02
CA GLU A 98 7.87 26.26 -26.76
C GLU A 98 7.50 24.94 -27.48
N ARG A 99 8.47 24.30 -28.15
CA ARG A 99 8.28 22.99 -28.80
C ARG A 99 7.98 21.87 -27.80
N ALA A 100 8.54 21.95 -26.60
CA ALA A 100 8.23 21.04 -25.50
C ALA A 100 6.84 21.29 -24.89
N GLY A 101 6.24 22.45 -25.13
CA GLY A 101 4.99 22.89 -24.52
C GLY A 101 5.16 23.51 -23.13
N MET A 102 6.39 23.84 -22.74
CA MET A 102 6.73 24.47 -21.47
C MET A 102 6.67 26.00 -21.64
N ILE A 103 5.47 26.52 -21.90
CA ILE A 103 5.26 27.91 -22.34
C ILE A 103 5.80 28.94 -21.34
N GLY A 104 5.65 28.71 -20.03
CA GLY A 104 6.22 29.60 -19.00
C GLY A 104 7.74 29.72 -19.11
N VAL A 105 8.44 28.60 -19.26
CA VAL A 105 9.90 28.58 -19.48
C VAL A 105 10.26 29.30 -20.77
N ALA A 106 9.45 29.13 -21.82
CA ALA A 106 9.68 29.80 -23.10
C ALA A 106 9.57 31.32 -22.98
N MET A 107 8.52 31.82 -22.30
CA MET A 107 8.33 33.26 -22.06
C MET A 107 9.45 33.86 -21.23
N ASP A 108 9.82 33.21 -20.12
CA ASP A 108 10.93 33.67 -19.26
C ASP A 108 12.25 33.72 -20.04
N ALA A 109 12.52 32.71 -20.87
CA ALA A 109 13.73 32.65 -21.69
C ALA A 109 13.74 33.71 -22.83
N TRP A 110 12.58 34.02 -23.43
CA TRP A 110 12.48 35.13 -24.37
C TRP A 110 12.74 36.48 -23.68
N GLN A 111 12.17 36.70 -22.51
CA GLN A 111 12.43 37.90 -21.72
C GLN A 111 13.92 38.06 -21.40
N ARG A 112 14.60 36.98 -20.95
CA ARG A 112 16.06 36.98 -20.72
C ARG A 112 16.87 37.28 -21.98
N THR A 113 16.43 36.80 -23.13
CA THR A 113 17.10 37.09 -24.41
C THR A 113 17.05 38.59 -24.71
N ALA A 114 15.91 39.23 -24.47
CA ALA A 114 15.75 40.68 -24.68
C ALA A 114 16.58 41.52 -23.70
N GLU A 115 16.72 41.07 -22.45
CA GLU A 115 17.55 41.73 -21.43
C GLU A 115 19.06 41.69 -21.78
N LEU A 116 19.52 40.61 -22.42
CA LEU A 116 20.94 40.36 -22.67
C LEU A 116 21.47 40.91 -24.01
N ASP A 117 20.64 40.99 -25.04
CA ASP A 117 21.06 41.46 -26.37
C ASP A 117 20.03 42.39 -27.01
N ALA A 118 20.35 43.67 -27.09
CA ALA A 118 19.52 44.71 -27.70
C ALA A 118 19.19 44.44 -29.19
N ARG A 119 20.03 43.70 -29.91
CA ARG A 119 19.75 43.35 -31.32
C ARG A 119 18.64 42.31 -31.46
N LEU A 120 18.47 41.47 -30.43
CA LEU A 120 17.45 40.43 -30.39
C LEU A 120 16.20 40.85 -29.60
N ALA A 121 16.26 41.98 -28.88
CA ALA A 121 15.22 42.41 -27.97
C ALA A 121 13.85 42.57 -28.63
N ASP A 122 13.76 43.26 -29.76
CA ASP A 122 12.48 43.46 -30.45
C ASP A 122 11.83 42.13 -30.87
N GLN A 123 12.64 41.21 -31.42
CA GLN A 123 12.17 39.88 -31.79
C GLN A 123 11.72 39.08 -30.57
N ALA A 124 12.54 39.07 -29.51
CA ALA A 124 12.28 38.31 -28.31
C ALA A 124 11.03 38.81 -27.58
N LEU A 125 10.84 40.12 -27.47
CA LEU A 125 9.62 40.72 -26.90
C LEU A 125 8.39 40.44 -27.77
N ALA A 126 8.52 40.44 -29.10
CA ALA A 126 7.42 40.08 -29.99
C ALA A 126 6.99 38.62 -29.80
N GLU A 127 7.94 37.68 -29.67
CA GLU A 127 7.65 36.27 -29.41
C GLU A 127 7.04 36.05 -28.02
N GLU A 128 7.58 36.72 -27.01
CA GLU A 128 7.06 36.69 -25.64
C GLU A 128 5.60 37.19 -25.59
N GLN A 129 5.35 38.33 -26.24
CA GLN A 129 4.01 38.92 -26.35
C GLN A 129 3.05 38.02 -27.14
N ARG A 130 3.52 37.35 -28.21
CA ARG A 130 2.74 36.36 -28.95
C ARG A 130 2.29 35.23 -28.03
N LEU A 131 3.19 34.70 -27.20
CA LEU A 131 2.86 33.66 -26.23
C LEU A 131 1.88 34.17 -25.16
N ARG A 132 2.08 35.38 -24.63
CA ARG A 132 1.12 36.00 -23.69
C ARG A 132 -0.27 36.12 -24.28
N GLN A 133 -0.38 36.51 -25.54
CA GLN A 133 -1.66 36.68 -26.23
C GLN A 133 -2.33 35.35 -26.62
N ALA A 134 -1.58 34.25 -26.63
CA ALA A 134 -2.11 32.93 -26.95
C ALA A 134 -2.49 32.11 -25.71
N PHE A 135 -1.85 32.34 -24.56
CA PHE A 135 -1.95 31.49 -23.38
C PHE A 135 -2.36 32.27 -22.11
N GLY A 136 -3.21 31.66 -21.30
CA GLY A 136 -3.50 32.07 -19.93
C GLY A 136 -2.75 31.21 -18.92
N LYS A 137 -2.33 31.80 -17.79
CA LYS A 137 -1.69 31.08 -16.69
C LYS A 137 -2.74 30.56 -15.73
N VAL A 138 -2.83 29.25 -15.55
CA VAL A 138 -3.74 28.60 -14.62
C VAL A 138 -2.94 27.96 -13.49
N THR A 139 -3.13 28.45 -12.27
CA THR A 139 -2.51 27.90 -11.07
C THR A 139 -3.51 26.99 -10.36
N LEU A 140 -3.15 25.73 -10.19
CA LEU A 140 -3.95 24.74 -9.50
C LEU A 140 -3.72 24.84 -8.01
N GLU A 141 -4.76 25.23 -7.27
CA GLU A 141 -4.77 25.18 -5.82
C GLU A 141 -5.24 23.80 -5.38
N LEU A 142 -4.51 23.21 -4.44
CA LEU A 142 -4.74 21.88 -3.93
C LEU A 142 -5.11 21.96 -2.45
N PRO A 143 -6.01 21.10 -1.94
CA PRO A 143 -6.24 20.97 -0.51
C PRO A 143 -4.92 20.69 0.24
N PRO A 144 -4.80 21.12 1.51
CA PRO A 144 -3.61 20.85 2.31
C PRO A 144 -3.28 19.36 2.33
N ASP A 145 -1.99 19.05 2.33
CA ASP A 145 -1.43 17.69 2.33
C ASP A 145 -1.77 16.81 1.10
N THR A 146 -2.31 17.40 0.04
CA THR A 146 -2.54 16.69 -1.23
C THR A 146 -1.45 17.02 -2.28
N ARG A 147 -1.18 16.04 -3.15
CA ARG A 147 -0.28 16.19 -4.30
C ARG A 147 -1.09 16.18 -5.58
N LEU A 148 -0.57 16.77 -6.66
CA LEU A 148 -1.24 16.75 -7.95
C LEU A 148 -1.68 15.32 -8.33
N PRO A 149 -2.84 15.19 -9.00
CA PRO A 149 -3.34 13.90 -9.41
C PRO A 149 -2.40 13.26 -10.42
N SER A 150 -1.70 12.22 -9.97
CA SER A 150 -0.81 11.35 -10.78
C SER A 150 -1.56 10.19 -11.44
N ARG A 151 -2.82 10.42 -11.79
CA ARG A 151 -3.68 9.45 -12.49
C ARG A 151 -4.25 10.08 -13.74
N PRO A 152 -4.56 9.29 -14.78
CA PRO A 152 -5.42 9.66 -15.88
C PRO A 152 -6.55 10.60 -15.46
N ILE A 153 -6.54 11.82 -16.00
CA ILE A 153 -7.65 12.76 -15.87
C ILE A 153 -8.10 13.15 -17.26
N GLU A 154 -9.39 12.99 -17.51
CA GLU A 154 -10.00 13.53 -18.71
C GLU A 154 -10.15 15.04 -18.55
N VAL A 155 -9.34 15.78 -19.30
CA VAL A 155 -9.51 17.22 -19.47
C VAL A 155 -10.22 17.43 -20.80
N ARG A 156 -11.31 18.19 -20.81
CA ARG A 156 -12.00 18.59 -22.04
C ARG A 156 -11.75 20.06 -22.31
N TYR A 157 -11.66 20.39 -23.59
CA TYR A 157 -11.53 21.76 -24.06
C TYR A 157 -12.69 22.10 -24.99
N GLU A 158 -13.33 23.23 -24.71
CA GLU A 158 -14.39 23.82 -25.51
C GLU A 158 -13.91 25.19 -26.01
N GLY A 159 -13.58 25.24 -27.30
CA GLY A 159 -13.11 26.45 -27.96
C GLY A 159 -12.66 26.20 -29.38
N LEU A 160 -12.49 27.27 -30.14
CA LEU A 160 -11.98 27.22 -31.51
C LEU A 160 -10.50 27.62 -31.52
N LEU A 161 -9.61 26.67 -31.82
CA LEU A 161 -8.20 26.95 -32.04
C LEU A 161 -7.94 27.05 -33.55
N ILE A 162 -7.63 28.26 -34.01
CA ILE A 162 -7.27 28.54 -35.40
C ILE A 162 -5.79 28.21 -35.65
N ASP A 163 -4.91 28.51 -34.68
CA ASP A 163 -3.48 28.27 -34.81
C ASP A 163 -3.15 26.76 -34.74
N PRO A 164 -2.55 26.16 -35.80
CA PRO A 164 -2.18 24.75 -35.83
C PRO A 164 -1.16 24.33 -34.76
N GLN A 165 -0.24 25.21 -34.38
CA GLN A 165 0.75 24.92 -33.33
C GLN A 165 0.09 24.87 -31.96
N VAL A 166 -0.78 25.84 -31.65
CA VAL A 166 -1.54 25.87 -30.40
C VAL A 166 -2.45 24.64 -30.30
N LYS A 167 -3.08 24.24 -31.41
CA LYS A 167 -3.88 23.01 -31.49
C LYS A 167 -3.04 21.75 -31.22
N LYS A 168 -1.85 21.66 -31.80
CA LYS A 168 -0.92 20.52 -31.57
C LYS A 168 -0.47 20.47 -30.12
N TYR A 169 -0.17 21.62 -29.52
CA TYR A 169 0.18 21.74 -28.11
C TYR A 169 -0.97 21.24 -27.22
N LEU A 170 -2.17 21.80 -27.41
CA LEU A 170 -3.33 21.42 -26.60
C LEU A 170 -3.59 19.93 -26.69
N LYS A 171 -3.59 19.36 -27.90
CA LYS A 171 -3.79 17.91 -28.07
C LYS A 171 -2.78 17.10 -27.24
N ARG A 172 -1.49 17.44 -27.31
CA ARG A 172 -0.44 16.75 -26.54
C ARG A 172 -0.66 16.88 -25.03
N PHE A 173 -1.04 18.07 -24.55
CA PHE A 173 -1.36 18.29 -23.15
C PHE A 173 -2.55 17.41 -22.70
N LEU A 174 -3.64 17.39 -23.46
CA LEU A 174 -4.81 16.56 -23.17
C LEU A 174 -4.48 15.07 -23.16
N ASP A 175 -3.71 14.59 -24.15
CA ASP A 175 -3.26 13.20 -24.24
C ASP A 175 -2.39 12.81 -23.03
N LEU A 176 -1.46 13.69 -22.61
CA LEU A 176 -0.62 13.46 -21.43
C LEU A 176 -1.42 13.47 -20.13
N ALA A 177 -2.33 14.43 -19.96
CA ALA A 177 -3.21 14.50 -18.80
C ALA A 177 -4.08 13.23 -18.67
N ALA A 178 -4.57 12.72 -19.80
CA ALA A 178 -5.36 11.49 -19.87
C ALA A 178 -4.55 10.23 -19.56
N VAL A 179 -3.23 10.21 -19.73
CA VAL A 179 -2.39 9.02 -19.48
C VAL A 179 -1.68 9.08 -18.13
N ALA A 180 -1.09 10.22 -17.79
CA ALA A 180 -0.21 10.39 -16.63
C ALA A 180 -0.81 11.27 -15.52
N GLY A 181 -1.87 12.02 -15.82
CA GLY A 181 -2.42 13.04 -14.93
C GLY A 181 -1.71 14.39 -15.05
N LEU A 182 -1.80 15.20 -14.01
CA LEU A 182 -1.21 16.54 -13.97
C LEU A 182 0.14 16.50 -13.24
N GLU A 183 1.20 16.92 -13.94
CA GLU A 183 2.57 16.92 -13.39
C GLU A 183 2.96 18.26 -12.76
N GLU A 184 2.33 19.35 -13.20
CA GLU A 184 2.69 20.72 -12.82
C GLU A 184 1.48 21.46 -12.21
N ARG A 185 1.74 22.31 -11.20
CA ARG A 185 0.69 23.13 -10.57
C ARG A 185 0.37 24.38 -11.36
N VAL A 186 1.32 24.84 -12.18
CA VAL A 186 1.18 26.03 -13.01
C VAL A 186 1.08 25.54 -14.44
N LEU A 187 -0.09 25.71 -15.03
CA LEU A 187 -0.39 25.33 -16.41
C LEU A 187 -0.49 26.58 -17.26
N TRP A 188 0.00 26.49 -18.49
CA TRP A 188 -0.18 27.54 -19.50
C TRP A 188 -1.11 27.01 -20.58
N LEU A 189 -2.37 27.44 -20.52
CA LEU A 189 -3.44 26.87 -21.33
C LEU A 189 -3.91 27.90 -22.37
N PRO A 190 -4.13 27.49 -23.63
CA PRO A 190 -4.75 28.35 -24.63
C PRO A 190 -6.05 28.97 -24.12
N ALA A 191 -6.42 30.12 -24.69
CA ALA A 191 -7.70 30.73 -24.34
C ALA A 191 -8.88 29.78 -24.68
N GLY A 192 -9.84 29.69 -23.77
CA GLY A 192 -11.04 28.88 -23.93
C GLY A 192 -11.50 28.21 -22.65
N ARG A 193 -12.57 27.43 -22.75
CA ARG A 193 -13.18 26.77 -21.60
C ARG A 193 -12.63 25.36 -21.43
N TYR A 194 -12.30 25.02 -20.19
CA TYR A 194 -11.79 23.71 -19.80
C TYR A 194 -12.74 23.08 -18.79
N SER A 195 -12.89 21.76 -18.87
CA SER A 195 -13.54 20.98 -17.82
C SER A 195 -12.69 19.79 -17.39
N VAL A 196 -12.71 19.53 -16.08
CA VAL A 196 -11.96 18.48 -15.38
C VAL A 196 -12.91 17.83 -14.38
N GLY A 197 -13.49 16.68 -14.75
CA GLY A 197 -14.64 16.13 -14.01
C GLY A 197 -15.80 17.13 -14.02
N ASP A 198 -16.34 17.45 -12.84
CA ASP A 198 -17.44 18.42 -12.69
C ASP A 198 -16.96 19.88 -12.61
N LEU A 199 -15.64 20.10 -12.55
CA LEU A 199 -15.07 21.43 -12.47
C LEU A 199 -14.92 22.02 -13.87
N SER A 200 -15.57 23.15 -14.14
CA SER A 200 -15.35 23.94 -15.36
C SER A 200 -14.69 25.27 -15.04
N PHE A 201 -13.71 25.68 -15.84
CA PHE A 201 -13.08 26.99 -15.74
C PHE A 201 -12.72 27.54 -17.12
N GLU A 202 -12.48 28.84 -17.20
CA GLU A 202 -12.08 29.52 -18.43
C GLU A 202 -10.65 30.04 -18.28
N SER A 203 -9.81 29.72 -19.28
CA SER A 203 -8.49 30.29 -19.46
C SER A 203 -8.62 31.51 -20.37
N VAL A 204 -8.15 32.67 -19.92
CA VAL A 204 -8.14 33.91 -20.69
C VAL A 204 -6.69 34.25 -21.00
N ALA A 205 -6.39 34.54 -22.27
CA ALA A 205 -5.04 34.85 -22.68
C ALA A 205 -4.49 36.08 -21.95
N GLY A 206 -3.23 36.01 -21.51
CA GLY A 206 -2.55 37.07 -20.78
C GLY A 206 -2.97 37.21 -19.31
N GLU A 207 -4.01 36.50 -18.86
CA GLU A 207 -4.46 36.53 -17.48
C GLU A 207 -3.88 35.38 -16.66
N SER A 208 -3.78 35.60 -15.34
CA SER A 208 -3.44 34.57 -14.37
C SER A 208 -4.66 34.25 -13.52
N ARG A 209 -5.02 32.97 -13.44
CA ARG A 209 -6.18 32.50 -12.69
C ARG A 209 -5.79 31.37 -11.76
N THR A 210 -6.38 31.34 -10.57
CA THR A 210 -6.27 30.21 -9.65
C THR A 210 -7.52 29.35 -9.73
N VAL A 211 -7.35 28.03 -9.78
CA VAL A 211 -8.42 27.05 -9.87
C VAL A 211 -8.20 26.01 -8.77
N SER A 212 -9.12 25.93 -7.82
CA SER A 212 -9.04 24.97 -6.73
C SER A 212 -9.59 23.61 -7.19
N LEU A 213 -8.75 22.57 -7.14
CA LEU A 213 -9.18 21.20 -7.44
C LEU A 213 -9.85 20.60 -6.20
N GLY A 214 -11.08 20.12 -6.36
CA GLY A 214 -11.82 19.46 -5.27
C GLY A 214 -11.10 18.20 -4.77
N SER A 215 -11.33 17.84 -3.50
CA SER A 215 -10.77 16.65 -2.85
C SER A 215 -11.04 15.36 -3.60
N ASP A 216 -12.13 15.32 -4.37
CA ASP A 216 -12.56 14.14 -5.12
C ASP A 216 -11.65 13.85 -6.33
N LEU A 217 -11.00 14.88 -6.86
CA LEU A 217 -10.05 14.77 -7.97
C LEU A 217 -8.62 14.47 -7.50
N VAL A 218 -8.33 14.64 -6.19
CA VAL A 218 -6.96 14.63 -5.66
C VAL A 218 -6.86 13.69 -4.44
N PRO A 219 -6.67 12.37 -4.64
CA PRO A 219 -6.60 11.44 -3.52
C PRO A 219 -5.29 11.60 -2.72
N TYR A 220 -5.43 11.76 -1.40
CA TYR A 220 -4.35 11.80 -0.41
C TYR A 220 -3.46 10.53 -0.49
N ARG A 221 -2.13 10.70 -0.54
CA ARG A 221 -1.15 9.59 -0.55
C ARG A 221 0.02 9.87 0.40
N PRO A 222 0.10 9.19 1.55
CA PRO A 222 1.29 9.27 2.39
C PRO A 222 2.44 8.49 1.72
N ALA A 223 3.56 9.17 1.47
CA ALA A 223 4.76 8.61 0.85
C ALA A 223 5.44 7.51 1.71
N ALA A 224 5.05 7.38 2.98
CA ALA A 224 5.72 6.56 3.98
C ALA A 224 5.57 5.03 3.80
N PHE A 225 4.66 4.54 2.96
CA PHE A 225 4.32 3.11 2.93
C PHE A 225 4.83 2.33 1.71
N GLY A 226 5.66 2.92 0.83
CA GLY A 226 6.20 2.20 -0.32
C GLY A 226 5.15 1.74 -1.36
N LEU A 227 3.91 2.25 -1.25
CA LEU A 227 2.77 1.85 -2.06
C LEU A 227 2.70 2.56 -3.43
N ARG A 228 3.80 2.59 -4.20
CA ARG A 228 3.74 3.02 -5.60
C ARG A 228 2.86 2.03 -6.38
N GLY A 229 1.70 2.49 -6.84
CA GLY A 229 0.75 1.69 -7.64
C GLY A 229 -0.36 0.99 -6.84
N ALA A 230 -0.40 1.11 -5.51
CA ALA A 230 -1.47 0.51 -4.72
C ALA A 230 -2.74 1.39 -4.69
N ALA A 231 -3.85 0.77 -4.31
CA ALA A 231 -5.14 1.42 -4.17
C ALA A 231 -5.11 2.47 -3.01
N PRO A 232 -5.83 3.60 -3.13
CA PRO A 232 -5.69 4.73 -2.20
C PRO A 232 -6.08 4.32 -0.77
N SER A 233 -5.30 4.75 0.23
CA SER A 233 -5.70 4.61 1.62
C SER A 233 -6.92 5.49 1.88
N ARG A 234 -8.08 4.87 2.06
CA ARG A 234 -9.33 5.55 2.37
C ARG A 234 -9.94 4.79 3.53
N SER A 235 -10.33 5.52 4.57
CA SER A 235 -11.04 4.91 5.69
C SER A 235 -12.31 4.25 5.18
N VAL A 236 -12.60 3.06 5.71
CA VAL A 236 -13.98 2.58 5.67
C VAL A 236 -14.82 3.60 6.46
N PRO A 237 -15.93 4.13 5.91
CA PRO A 237 -16.74 5.14 6.61
C PRO A 237 -17.19 4.66 8.00
N GLY A 238 -17.34 5.59 8.95
CA GLY A 238 -17.76 5.32 10.33
C GLY A 238 -16.60 5.26 11.34
N PRO A 239 -16.63 6.05 12.43
CA PRO A 239 -15.58 6.06 13.44
C PRO A 239 -15.50 4.76 14.26
N TRP A 240 -16.60 4.03 14.41
CA TRP A 240 -16.65 2.79 15.18
C TRP A 240 -17.24 1.63 14.37
N ALA A 241 -16.79 0.41 14.67
CA ALA A 241 -17.29 -0.81 14.07
C ALA A 241 -17.29 -1.98 15.06
N LEU A 242 -18.46 -2.61 15.22
CA LEU A 242 -18.65 -3.87 15.97
C LEU A 242 -18.72 -5.03 14.98
N SER A 243 -17.82 -6.00 15.12
CA SER A 243 -17.74 -7.17 14.26
C SER A 243 -18.08 -8.45 15.01
N VAL A 244 -18.81 -9.34 14.34
CA VAL A 244 -19.03 -10.72 14.77
C VAL A 244 -18.64 -11.60 13.60
N ALA A 245 -17.73 -12.55 13.79
CA ALA A 245 -17.27 -13.42 12.73
C ALA A 245 -17.12 -14.86 13.19
N PHE A 246 -17.43 -15.77 12.28
CA PHE A 246 -17.11 -17.18 12.42
C PHE A 246 -15.69 -17.43 11.91
N GLU A 247 -14.87 -18.12 12.70
CA GLU A 247 -13.48 -18.41 12.41
C GLU A 247 -13.30 -19.91 12.12
N MET A 248 -12.58 -20.21 11.05
CA MET A 248 -12.12 -21.56 10.72
C MET A 248 -10.62 -21.53 10.50
N GLY A 249 -9.90 -22.47 11.10
CA GLY A 249 -8.45 -22.53 10.95
C GLY A 249 -7.89 -23.93 11.03
N LEU A 250 -6.69 -24.09 10.49
CA LEU A 250 -5.87 -25.29 10.61
C LEU A 250 -4.56 -24.87 11.27
N GLY A 251 -4.06 -25.68 12.19
CA GLY A 251 -2.77 -25.44 12.84
C GLY A 251 -2.13 -26.73 13.27
N ASN A 252 -0.89 -26.66 13.76
CA ASN A 252 -0.30 -27.81 14.44
C ASN A 252 -1.01 -28.06 15.79
N ALA A 253 -0.93 -29.29 16.31
CA ALA A 253 -1.27 -29.53 17.70
C ALA A 253 -0.15 -28.96 18.61
N PRO A 254 -0.46 -28.44 19.80
CA PRO A 254 0.54 -27.91 20.74
C PRO A 254 1.46 -28.98 21.40
N GLY A 255 1.69 -30.13 20.78
CA GLY A 255 2.60 -31.19 21.25
C GLY A 255 3.45 -31.77 20.12
N ASP A 256 4.51 -32.50 20.46
CA ASP A 256 5.56 -33.03 19.54
C ASP A 256 5.06 -33.99 18.43
N GLY A 257 3.76 -34.19 18.30
CA GLY A 257 3.15 -35.00 17.25
C GLY A 257 2.95 -34.23 15.96
N ILE A 258 3.67 -34.61 14.90
CA ILE A 258 3.34 -34.28 13.51
C ILE A 258 2.10 -35.13 13.14
N GLY A 259 0.94 -34.73 13.65
CA GLY A 259 -0.37 -35.31 13.34
C GLY A 259 -1.19 -34.35 12.49
N VAL A 260 -2.26 -34.88 11.87
CA VAL A 260 -3.24 -34.14 11.06
C VAL A 260 -3.59 -32.81 11.72
N ALA A 261 -3.40 -31.70 11.00
CA ALA A 261 -3.58 -30.35 11.53
C ALA A 261 -5.00 -30.18 12.10
N PRO A 262 -5.18 -30.06 13.44
CA PRO A 262 -6.50 -29.94 14.01
C PRO A 262 -7.26 -28.74 13.44
N ALA A 263 -8.51 -29.00 13.07
CA ALA A 263 -9.44 -27.95 12.67
C ALA A 263 -9.92 -27.19 13.91
N GLY A 264 -9.79 -25.87 13.86
CA GLY A 264 -10.36 -24.96 14.83
C GLY A 264 -11.64 -24.34 14.29
N LEU A 265 -12.69 -24.30 15.12
CA LEU A 265 -13.91 -23.55 14.87
C LEU A 265 -14.11 -22.53 16.00
N GLY A 266 -14.51 -21.31 15.66
CA GLY A 266 -14.68 -20.28 16.68
C GLY A 266 -15.58 -19.12 16.28
N LEU A 267 -15.88 -18.30 17.28
CA LEU A 267 -16.56 -17.03 17.19
C LEU A 267 -15.60 -15.92 17.63
N ARG A 268 -15.52 -14.86 16.83
CA ARG A 268 -14.78 -13.64 17.14
C ARG A 268 -15.74 -12.48 17.27
N VAL A 269 -15.69 -11.77 18.39
CA VAL A 269 -16.40 -10.51 18.61
C VAL A 269 -15.36 -9.42 18.81
N GLY A 270 -15.46 -8.32 18.06
CA GLY A 270 -14.46 -7.25 18.13
C GLY A 270 -15.05 -5.87 17.97
N LEU A 271 -14.52 -4.91 18.72
CA LEU A 271 -14.84 -3.49 18.61
C LEU A 271 -13.62 -2.75 18.07
N THR A 272 -13.83 -1.96 17.03
CA THR A 272 -12.76 -1.21 16.37
C THR A 272 -13.11 0.26 16.23
N ARG A 273 -12.08 1.11 16.31
CA ARG A 273 -12.13 2.56 16.10
C ARG A 273 -11.20 2.95 14.96
N ARG A 274 -11.62 3.89 14.12
CA ARG A 274 -10.82 4.43 13.02
C ARG A 274 -10.33 5.84 13.31
N LEU A 275 -9.07 6.10 12.98
CA LEU A 275 -8.43 7.42 12.97
C LEU A 275 -7.83 7.62 11.57
N GLY A 276 -8.62 8.21 10.67
CA GLY A 276 -8.29 8.23 9.25
C GLY A 276 -8.24 6.80 8.68
N PRO A 277 -7.22 6.44 7.87
CA PRO A 277 -7.10 5.09 7.32
C PRO A 277 -6.61 4.06 8.35
N VAL A 278 -6.19 4.49 9.55
CA VAL A 278 -5.67 3.59 10.58
C VAL A 278 -6.81 3.10 11.45
N ARG A 279 -6.89 1.79 11.64
CA ARG A 279 -7.84 1.09 12.50
C ARG A 279 -7.13 0.59 13.75
N PHE A 280 -7.74 0.81 14.90
CA PHE A 280 -7.34 0.21 16.18
C PHE A 280 -8.51 -0.61 16.70
N GLY A 281 -8.25 -1.79 17.26
CA GLY A 281 -9.30 -2.70 17.67
C GLY A 281 -8.93 -3.55 18.86
N GLY A 282 -9.95 -3.98 19.59
CA GLY A 282 -9.87 -5.04 20.57
C GLY A 282 -10.94 -6.08 20.32
N GLY A 283 -10.67 -7.33 20.67
CA GLY A 283 -11.65 -8.41 20.49
C GLY A 283 -11.49 -9.56 21.45
N LEU A 284 -12.53 -10.38 21.50
CA LEU A 284 -12.58 -11.66 22.18
C LEU A 284 -12.86 -12.75 21.15
N ARG A 285 -12.08 -13.82 21.22
CA ARG A 285 -12.25 -15.03 20.43
C ARG A 285 -12.56 -16.18 21.37
N LEU A 286 -13.67 -16.86 21.10
CA LEU A 286 -14.08 -18.09 21.76
C LEU A 286 -14.08 -19.20 20.70
N GLY A 287 -13.50 -20.35 20.97
CA GLY A 287 -13.51 -21.42 19.99
C GLY A 287 -13.11 -22.75 20.58
N ALA A 288 -13.13 -23.76 19.74
CA ALA A 288 -12.72 -25.10 20.09
C ALA A 288 -11.75 -25.62 19.03
N THR A 289 -10.71 -26.30 19.49
CA THR A 289 -9.81 -27.06 18.62
C THR A 289 -10.20 -28.53 18.73
N ILE A 290 -10.59 -29.12 17.61
CA ILE A 290 -10.97 -30.54 17.55
C ILE A 290 -9.67 -31.33 17.46
N THR A 291 -9.29 -32.02 18.53
CA THR A 291 -8.16 -32.93 18.54
C THR A 291 -8.68 -34.34 18.34
N SER A 292 -8.73 -34.82 17.10
CA SER A 292 -8.95 -36.25 16.84
C SER A 292 -7.60 -36.96 16.96
N ALA A 293 -7.39 -37.71 18.04
CA ALA A 293 -6.27 -38.64 18.07
C ALA A 293 -6.60 -39.86 17.20
N SER A 294 -5.69 -40.27 16.32
CA SER A 294 -5.91 -41.38 15.37
C SER A 294 -5.72 -42.76 16.01
N GLY A 295 -6.23 -42.97 17.23
CA GLY A 295 -6.17 -44.24 17.93
C GLY A 295 -7.56 -44.66 18.40
N GLU A 296 -7.92 -45.93 18.19
CA GLU A 296 -9.14 -46.53 18.74
C GLU A 296 -9.09 -46.44 20.27
N ASP A 297 -9.77 -45.44 20.81
CA ASP A 297 -10.06 -45.32 22.22
C ASP A 297 -11.50 -45.81 22.41
N GLU A 298 -11.66 -47.07 22.82
CA GLU A 298 -12.98 -47.71 23.00
C GLU A 298 -13.89 -46.91 23.96
N GLU A 299 -13.31 -46.07 24.82
CA GLU A 299 -14.02 -45.26 25.81
C GLU A 299 -14.30 -43.80 25.34
N GLY A 300 -13.82 -43.39 24.17
CA GLY A 300 -14.03 -42.03 23.63
C GLY A 300 -13.37 -40.90 24.44
N LEU A 301 -12.46 -41.24 25.36
CA LEU A 301 -11.77 -40.28 26.23
C LEU A 301 -10.79 -39.36 25.47
N ARG A 302 -10.38 -39.76 24.27
CA ARG A 302 -9.55 -38.97 23.36
C ARG A 302 -10.30 -38.01 22.43
N ASP A 303 -11.63 -38.07 22.37
CA ASP A 303 -12.44 -37.10 21.63
C ASP A 303 -12.59 -35.80 22.46
N GLY A 304 -11.51 -35.02 22.47
CA GLY A 304 -11.43 -33.75 23.17
C GLY A 304 -11.63 -32.56 22.22
N SER A 305 -12.62 -31.72 22.51
CA SER A 305 -12.63 -30.35 22.00
C SER A 305 -11.94 -29.44 23.02
N ALA A 306 -10.76 -28.91 22.69
CA ALA A 306 -10.08 -27.95 23.55
C ALA A 306 -10.68 -26.55 23.36
N TRP A 307 -11.53 -26.14 24.30
CA TRP A 307 -12.14 -24.81 24.30
C TRP A 307 -11.13 -23.73 24.67
N HIS A 308 -11.01 -22.68 23.87
CA HIS A 308 -10.10 -21.56 24.12
C HIS A 308 -10.82 -20.22 24.17
N ALA A 309 -10.33 -19.33 25.02
CA ALA A 309 -10.80 -17.96 25.17
C ALA A 309 -9.60 -17.01 25.09
N LEU A 310 -9.53 -16.22 24.01
CA LEU A 310 -8.39 -15.40 23.66
C LEU A 310 -8.81 -13.94 23.46
N GLY A 311 -8.14 -13.03 24.14
CA GLY A 311 -8.23 -11.60 23.90
C GLY A 311 -7.28 -11.17 22.79
N GLU A 312 -7.67 -10.14 22.04
CA GLU A 312 -6.88 -9.60 20.95
C GLU A 312 -6.84 -8.07 21.02
N ALA A 313 -5.69 -7.49 20.67
CA ALA A 313 -5.52 -6.07 20.41
C ALA A 313 -4.87 -5.91 19.03
N GLU A 314 -5.52 -5.18 18.12
CA GLU A 314 -5.13 -5.10 16.72
C GLU A 314 -4.96 -3.68 16.18
N VAL A 315 -4.08 -3.55 15.20
CA VAL A 315 -3.87 -2.35 14.38
C VAL A 315 -3.93 -2.74 12.91
N GLY A 316 -4.58 -1.95 12.08
CA GLY A 316 -4.65 -2.17 10.63
C GLY A 316 -4.75 -0.88 9.84
N VAL A 317 -4.58 -0.97 8.52
CA VAL A 317 -4.65 0.18 7.61
C VAL A 317 -5.63 -0.12 6.48
N ASP A 318 -6.69 0.68 6.35
CA ASP A 318 -7.71 0.52 5.33
C ASP A 318 -7.24 1.05 3.96
N LEU A 319 -7.28 0.20 2.95
CA LEU A 319 -6.95 0.51 1.55
C LEU A 319 -8.20 0.33 0.68
N ALA A 320 -8.70 1.39 0.04
CA ALA A 320 -9.85 1.25 -0.85
C ALA A 320 -9.41 0.66 -2.19
N VAL A 321 -9.86 -0.55 -2.49
CA VAL A 321 -9.62 -1.24 -3.76
C VAL A 321 -10.59 -0.75 -4.84
N ARG A 322 -11.87 -0.58 -4.47
CA ARG A 322 -12.99 -0.06 -5.29
C ARG A 322 -13.96 0.72 -4.37
N PRO A 323 -14.93 1.50 -4.90
CA PRO A 323 -15.85 2.31 -4.08
C PRO A 323 -16.54 1.55 -2.94
N ALA A 324 -16.85 0.27 -3.14
CA ALA A 324 -17.50 -0.61 -2.17
C ALA A 324 -16.56 -1.69 -1.57
N LEU A 325 -15.27 -1.69 -1.90
CA LEU A 325 -14.35 -2.77 -1.55
C LEU A 325 -13.06 -2.24 -0.93
N TYR A 326 -12.77 -2.68 0.30
CA TYR A 326 -11.59 -2.25 1.04
C TYR A 326 -10.77 -3.46 1.48
N LEU A 327 -9.46 -3.27 1.55
CA LEU A 327 -8.50 -4.28 1.98
C LEU A 327 -7.71 -3.71 3.15
N THR A 328 -7.70 -4.43 4.27
CA THR A 328 -7.12 -3.96 5.53
C THR A 328 -6.08 -4.96 6.02
N PRO A 329 -4.80 -4.81 5.64
CA PRO A 329 -3.71 -5.49 6.34
C PRO A 329 -3.74 -5.14 7.83
N ARG A 330 -3.54 -6.14 8.68
CA ARG A 330 -3.57 -5.99 10.13
C ARG A 330 -2.53 -6.83 10.84
N LEU A 331 -2.12 -6.32 12.00
CA LEU A 331 -1.32 -7.02 12.99
C LEU A 331 -2.08 -7.00 14.32
N ALA A 332 -2.05 -8.11 15.04
CA ALA A 332 -2.71 -8.24 16.33
C ALA A 332 -1.79 -8.93 17.34
N PHE A 333 -1.85 -8.46 18.57
CA PHE A 333 -1.36 -9.17 19.74
C PHE A 333 -2.48 -10.03 20.31
N VAL A 334 -2.18 -11.28 20.61
CA VAL A 334 -3.18 -12.28 21.04
C VAL A 334 -2.72 -12.91 22.34
N GLY A 335 -3.64 -13.09 23.29
CA GLY A 335 -3.33 -13.79 24.53
C GLY A 335 -4.56 -14.27 25.29
N GLY A 336 -4.42 -15.35 26.06
CA GLY A 336 -5.49 -15.87 26.89
C GLY A 336 -5.32 -17.35 27.24
N SER A 337 -6.45 -18.01 27.50
CA SER A 337 -6.49 -19.43 27.85
C SER A 337 -6.77 -20.30 26.63
N LEU A 338 -6.05 -21.41 26.54
CA LEU A 338 -6.27 -22.47 25.55
C LEU A 338 -7.15 -23.61 26.07
N GLY A 339 -7.75 -23.42 27.25
CA GLY A 339 -8.49 -24.46 27.96
C GLY A 339 -7.62 -25.66 28.28
N GLN A 340 -8.23 -26.84 28.23
CA GLN A 340 -7.55 -28.11 28.47
C GLN A 340 -6.93 -28.64 27.18
N LEU A 341 -5.62 -28.81 27.19
CA LEU A 341 -4.83 -29.36 26.10
C LEU A 341 -4.28 -30.72 26.51
N LEU A 342 -4.08 -31.60 25.53
CA LEU A 342 -3.43 -32.89 25.73
C LEU A 342 -1.90 -32.72 25.68
N PHE A 343 -1.22 -33.17 26.73
CA PHE A 343 0.24 -33.18 26.81
C PHE A 343 0.75 -34.52 27.32
N SER A 344 1.94 -34.92 26.87
CA SER A 344 2.65 -36.05 27.47
C SER A 344 3.07 -35.72 28.91
N CYS A 345 2.74 -36.63 29.82
CA CYS A 345 2.98 -36.48 31.24
C CYS A 345 3.41 -37.79 31.90
N LEU A 346 4.01 -37.65 33.07
CA LEU A 346 4.27 -38.73 34.02
C LEU A 346 3.32 -38.54 35.21
N ALA A 347 2.56 -39.58 35.51
CA ALA A 347 1.66 -39.65 36.65
C ALA A 347 2.06 -40.80 37.57
N GLU A 348 1.84 -40.67 38.87
CA GLU A 348 2.15 -41.68 39.87
C GLU A 348 0.88 -41.97 40.67
N GLU A 349 0.56 -43.25 40.75
CA GLU A 349 -0.56 -43.75 41.55
C GLU A 349 -0.14 -43.82 43.02
N LYS A 350 -0.84 -43.09 43.88
CA LYS A 350 -0.45 -42.92 45.29
C LYS A 350 -0.42 -44.23 46.07
N ALA A 351 -1.30 -45.17 45.74
CA ALA A 351 -1.42 -46.43 46.44
C ALA A 351 -0.28 -47.40 46.10
N SER A 352 0.17 -47.41 44.85
CA SER A 352 1.14 -48.39 44.33
C SER A 352 2.55 -47.81 44.14
N GLY A 353 2.69 -46.48 44.04
CA GLY A 353 3.93 -45.80 43.65
C GLY A 353 4.33 -46.05 42.19
N ILE A 354 3.45 -46.66 41.38
CA ILE A 354 3.74 -46.96 39.98
C ILE A 354 3.64 -45.67 39.17
N VAL A 355 4.68 -45.39 38.40
CA VAL A 355 4.74 -44.24 37.48
C VAL A 355 4.25 -44.67 36.10
N TYR A 356 3.18 -44.03 35.64
CA TYR A 356 2.62 -44.18 34.31
C TYR A 356 3.09 -43.03 33.42
N ARG A 357 3.51 -43.36 32.21
CA ARG A 357 3.72 -42.37 31.15
C ARG A 357 2.47 -42.35 30.27
N GLY A 358 1.85 -41.20 30.13
CA GLY A 358 0.59 -41.08 29.40
C GLY A 358 0.32 -39.67 28.91
N GLU A 359 -0.96 -39.42 28.60
CA GLU A 359 -1.46 -38.11 28.22
C GLU A 359 -2.26 -37.51 29.37
N CYS A 360 -2.06 -36.22 29.63
CA CYS A 360 -2.80 -35.47 30.64
C CYS A 360 -3.55 -34.32 29.97
N ARG A 361 -4.75 -34.04 30.48
CA ARG A 361 -5.50 -32.83 30.13
C ARG A 361 -5.09 -31.70 31.06
N LEU A 362 -4.34 -30.74 30.54
CA LEU A 362 -3.78 -29.65 31.35
C LEU A 362 -4.19 -28.28 30.80
N GLY A 363 -4.43 -27.34 31.71
CA GLY A 363 -4.75 -25.96 31.37
C GLY A 363 -3.59 -25.27 30.64
N GLY A 364 -3.86 -24.62 29.52
CA GLY A 364 -2.87 -23.84 28.77
C GLY A 364 -3.13 -22.33 28.84
N VAL A 365 -2.07 -21.53 28.94
CA VAL A 365 -2.10 -20.10 28.65
C VAL A 365 -1.10 -19.77 27.55
N ALA A 366 -1.46 -18.87 26.66
CA ALA A 366 -0.63 -18.52 25.51
C ALA A 366 -0.67 -17.02 25.22
N LEU A 367 0.43 -16.54 24.63
CA LEU A 367 0.64 -15.17 24.17
C LEU A 367 1.35 -15.21 22.82
N GLY A 368 1.05 -14.27 21.93
CA GLY A 368 1.74 -14.19 20.66
C GLY A 368 1.16 -13.16 19.71
N GLY A 369 1.34 -13.41 18.42
CA GLY A 369 1.01 -12.48 17.35
C GLY A 369 0.19 -13.12 16.25
N ARG A 370 -0.65 -12.30 15.63
CA ARG A 370 -1.44 -12.66 14.45
C ARG A 370 -1.26 -11.59 13.39
N ALA A 371 -1.05 -12.02 12.16
CA ALA A 371 -0.97 -11.15 10.98
C ALA A 371 -2.03 -11.59 9.98
N GLY A 372 -2.64 -10.64 9.28
CA GLY A 372 -3.69 -10.98 8.34
C GLY A 372 -4.10 -9.83 7.43
N VAL A 373 -5.07 -10.12 6.57
CA VAL A 373 -5.70 -9.15 5.71
C VAL A 373 -7.22 -9.35 5.76
N ASP A 374 -7.95 -8.26 5.95
CA ASP A 374 -9.41 -8.27 5.90
C ASP A 374 -9.89 -7.66 4.59
N LEU A 375 -10.79 -8.34 3.89
CA LEU A 375 -11.55 -7.81 2.77
C LEU A 375 -12.92 -7.34 3.28
N TRP A 376 -13.25 -6.07 3.03
CA TRP A 376 -14.50 -5.44 3.44
C TRP A 376 -15.33 -5.12 2.22
N TYR A 377 -16.59 -5.58 2.21
CA TYR A 377 -17.57 -5.23 1.20
C TYR A 377 -18.65 -4.33 1.81
N VAL A 378 -18.62 -3.05 1.44
CA VAL A 378 -19.53 -1.99 1.91
C VAL A 378 -20.60 -1.75 0.83
N PRO A 379 -21.81 -2.32 0.96
CA PRO A 379 -22.85 -2.14 -0.04
C PRO A 379 -23.29 -0.68 -0.16
N GLU A 380 -23.53 -0.22 -1.38
CA GLU A 380 -23.90 1.18 -1.69
C GLU A 380 -25.32 1.54 -1.26
N ARG A 381 -26.19 0.56 -0.99
CA ARG A 381 -27.64 0.77 -0.81
C ARG A 381 -28.11 1.14 0.61
N ASP A 382 -27.31 0.91 1.65
CA ASP A 382 -27.78 0.97 3.06
C ASP A 382 -26.95 1.89 3.97
N ASP A 383 -26.51 3.05 3.48
CA ASP A 383 -25.51 3.93 4.12
C ASP A 383 -24.21 3.18 4.51
N GLY A 384 -24.05 1.97 3.96
CA GLY A 384 -23.11 0.93 4.34
C GLY A 384 -23.13 0.51 5.82
N ARG A 385 -24.16 0.77 6.63
CA ARG A 385 -24.11 0.49 8.09
C ARG A 385 -23.74 -0.96 8.41
N VAL A 386 -24.22 -1.90 7.60
CA VAL A 386 -23.84 -3.31 7.68
C VAL A 386 -22.85 -3.62 6.56
N VAL A 387 -21.71 -4.18 6.94
CA VAL A 387 -20.60 -4.50 6.04
C VAL A 387 -20.26 -5.98 6.19
N LEU A 388 -19.93 -6.64 5.09
CA LEU A 388 -19.41 -8.01 5.14
C LEU A 388 -17.88 -7.97 5.25
N ARG A 389 -17.32 -8.69 6.22
CA ARG A 389 -15.88 -8.89 6.37
C ARG A 389 -15.50 -10.33 6.06
N VAL A 390 -14.44 -10.51 5.28
CA VAL A 390 -13.74 -11.78 5.07
C VAL A 390 -12.26 -11.58 5.44
N GLY A 391 -11.80 -12.21 6.51
CA GLY A 391 -10.42 -12.16 6.98
C GLY A 391 -9.62 -13.39 6.58
N LEU A 392 -8.37 -13.21 6.18
CA LEU A 392 -7.34 -14.25 6.09
C LEU A 392 -6.24 -13.95 7.09
N TRP A 393 -5.74 -14.95 7.80
CA TRP A 393 -4.79 -14.73 8.88
C TRP A 393 -3.85 -15.90 9.12
N ALA A 394 -2.71 -15.58 9.71
CA ALA A 394 -1.73 -16.50 10.27
C ALA A 394 -1.39 -16.06 11.71
N GLU A 395 -1.21 -17.03 12.59
CA GLU A 395 -1.03 -16.82 14.02
C GLU A 395 0.11 -17.70 14.55
N ALA A 396 0.91 -17.12 15.44
CA ALA A 396 1.94 -17.81 16.18
C ALA A 396 1.80 -17.48 17.67
N LEU A 397 1.56 -18.50 18.49
CA LEU A 397 1.41 -18.40 19.94
C LEU A 397 2.50 -19.22 20.65
N GLY A 398 3.16 -18.60 21.62
CA GLY A 398 4.00 -19.28 22.59
C GLY A 398 3.26 -19.38 23.91
N GLY A 399 3.25 -20.56 24.53
CA GLY A 399 2.48 -20.76 25.75
C GLY A 399 3.16 -21.63 26.78
N ARG A 400 2.51 -21.69 27.94
CA ARG A 400 2.89 -22.55 29.05
C ARG A 400 1.71 -23.36 29.55
N VAL A 401 2.03 -24.57 29.99
CA VAL A 401 1.09 -25.44 30.66
C VAL A 401 1.05 -25.08 32.14
N LEU A 402 -0.15 -24.88 32.66
CA LEU A 402 -0.40 -24.68 34.08
C LEU A 402 -0.60 -26.07 34.69
N ALA A 403 0.42 -26.54 35.42
CA ALA A 403 0.32 -27.77 36.21
C ALA A 403 -0.57 -27.50 37.45
N ALA A 404 -1.88 -27.47 37.22
CA ALA A 404 -2.88 -27.68 38.27
C ALA A 404 -3.35 -29.15 38.21
N ALA A 405 -4.15 -29.61 39.19
CA ALA A 405 -4.76 -30.94 39.17
C ALA A 405 -5.56 -31.13 37.87
N GLY A 406 -4.94 -31.75 36.87
CA GLY A 406 -5.58 -32.13 35.62
C GLY A 406 -5.86 -33.62 35.62
N ASP A 407 -6.79 -34.03 34.78
CA ASP A 407 -7.16 -35.43 34.66
C ASP A 407 -6.04 -36.18 33.93
N VAL A 408 -5.43 -37.13 34.64
CA VAL A 408 -4.50 -38.09 34.05
C VAL A 408 -5.35 -39.09 33.27
N LEU A 409 -5.15 -39.19 31.95
CA LEU A 409 -5.95 -40.11 31.12
C LEU A 409 -5.47 -41.56 31.24
N ALA A 410 -4.27 -41.79 31.76
CA ALA A 410 -3.68 -43.11 31.93
C ALA A 410 -3.38 -43.40 33.41
N GLY A 411 -4.08 -44.38 34.00
CA GLY A 411 -3.77 -44.92 35.33
C GLY A 411 -4.80 -44.63 36.42
N GLY A 412 -6.03 -45.14 36.30
CA GLY A 412 -7.02 -45.18 37.39
C GLY A 412 -7.47 -43.81 37.94
N LEU A 413 -8.54 -43.80 38.75
CA LEU A 413 -9.06 -42.56 39.37
C LEU A 413 -8.13 -42.00 40.47
N GLU A 414 -7.08 -42.72 40.85
CA GLU A 414 -6.19 -42.36 41.98
C GLU A 414 -4.78 -41.89 41.55
N ALA A 415 -4.47 -41.81 40.26
CA ALA A 415 -3.19 -41.25 39.81
C ALA A 415 -3.11 -39.74 40.01
N SER A 416 -1.94 -39.30 40.50
CA SER A 416 -1.61 -37.88 40.65
C SER A 416 -0.52 -37.47 39.67
N LEU A 417 -0.65 -36.29 39.07
CA LEU A 417 0.35 -35.75 38.16
C LEU A 417 1.69 -35.53 38.89
N VAL A 418 2.74 -36.20 38.42
CA VAL A 418 4.11 -36.05 38.97
C VAL A 418 4.87 -34.97 38.21
N ARG A 419 4.84 -35.06 36.88
CA ARG A 419 5.66 -34.22 36.02
C ARG A 419 5.07 -34.12 34.63
N VAL A 420 5.21 -32.94 34.02
CA VAL A 420 4.91 -32.71 32.61
C VAL A 420 6.24 -32.74 31.83
N ASP A 421 6.28 -33.46 30.70
CA ASP A 421 7.51 -33.63 29.90
C ASP A 421 7.96 -32.29 29.30
N SER A 422 7.02 -31.46 28.85
CA SER A 422 7.26 -30.07 28.45
C SER A 422 6.20 -29.13 29.02
N ASN A 423 6.63 -28.06 29.69
CA ASN A 423 5.73 -27.01 30.17
C ASN A 423 5.61 -25.82 29.21
N ARG A 424 6.20 -25.92 28.01
CA ARG A 424 6.21 -24.89 26.98
C ARG A 424 5.77 -25.48 25.65
N PHE A 425 5.02 -24.71 24.88
CA PHE A 425 4.60 -25.11 23.54
C PHE A 425 4.60 -23.92 22.59
N VAL A 426 4.67 -24.25 21.29
CA VAL A 426 4.51 -23.30 20.19
C VAL A 426 3.35 -23.77 19.34
N TRP A 427 2.43 -22.86 19.06
CA TRP A 427 1.25 -23.11 18.26
C TRP A 427 1.23 -22.20 17.05
N LEU A 428 1.27 -22.79 15.86
CA LEU A 428 1.24 -22.12 14.56
C LEU A 428 -0.06 -22.49 13.87
N ARG A 429 -0.79 -21.46 13.42
CA ARG A 429 -2.13 -21.62 12.83
C ARG A 429 -2.30 -20.69 11.64
N GLY A 430 -3.09 -21.11 10.68
CA GLY A 430 -3.60 -20.27 9.61
C GLY A 430 -5.08 -20.50 9.44
N GLY A 431 -5.81 -19.49 8.97
CA GLY A 431 -7.24 -19.63 8.79
C GLY A 431 -7.88 -18.45 8.10
N PHE A 432 -9.20 -18.50 8.09
CA PHE A 432 -10.04 -17.44 7.59
C PHE A 432 -11.21 -17.19 8.55
N ASP A 433 -11.77 -15.99 8.49
CA ASP A 433 -12.95 -15.63 9.24
C ASP A 433 -13.95 -14.87 8.37
N VAL A 434 -15.24 -15.08 8.58
CA VAL A 434 -16.30 -14.39 7.82
C VAL A 434 -17.39 -13.94 8.77
N GLY A 435 -17.84 -12.70 8.60
CA GLY A 435 -19.03 -12.25 9.30
C GLY A 435 -19.41 -10.79 9.09
N PRO A 436 -20.57 -10.40 9.62
CA PRO A 436 -21.06 -9.03 9.53
C PRO A 436 -20.30 -8.08 10.47
N VAL A 437 -20.25 -6.82 10.05
CA VAL A 437 -19.77 -5.69 10.84
C VAL A 437 -20.81 -4.58 10.81
N ILE A 438 -21.20 -4.12 12.00
CA ILE A 438 -22.10 -3.00 12.19
C ILE A 438 -21.27 -1.76 12.47
N ARG A 439 -21.51 -0.69 11.71
CA ARG A 439 -20.79 0.58 11.81
C ARG A 439 -21.66 1.64 12.49
N PHE A 440 -21.01 2.49 13.28
CA PHE A 440 -21.63 3.59 14.03
C PHE A 440 -20.86 4.89 13.82
#